data_AF-A0A965PW07-F1
#
_entry.id   AF-A0A965PW07-F1
#
_cell.length_a   1.000
_cell.length_b   1.000
_cell.length_c   1.000
_cell.angle_alpha   90.00
_cell.angle_beta   90.00
_cell.angle_gamma   90.00
#
_symmetry.space_group_name_H-M   'P 1'
#
loop_
_entity.id
_entity.type
_entity.pdbx_description
1 polymer ?
#
loop_
_entity_poly.entity_id
_entity_poly.type
_entity_poly.pdbx_seq_one_letter_code
_entity_poly.pdbx_strand_id
1 'polypeptide(L)'
;AASATAQTALLNEFTGDSGSGGLKGLVKAPIAGDSGKYLKGDGTWSTLNPAISWGAPVATWTWSTNVTEIAFTGLSAYSELLIIAYDVTTASSVAIQLQWSIDNGSTYISTSTYGRSGGATTSASVRFTAATASAYVVHILNFNTASYPSTAISLMDAGTSPMLSVDTTLRAKNAFKILNSGTANFTAGTIRVYGKA
;
A
#
# COMPACT_ATOMS: atom_id res chain seq x y z
N ALA A 1 3.98 -53.05 22.34
CA ALA A 1 4.53 -51.69 22.10
C ALA A 1 3.74 -50.70 22.95
N ALA A 2 4.37 -49.65 23.48
CA ALA A 2 3.64 -48.55 24.15
C ALA A 2 2.64 -47.92 23.16
N SER A 3 1.48 -47.45 23.63
CA SER A 3 0.50 -46.80 22.76
C SER A 3 1.09 -45.50 22.16
N ALA A 4 0.57 -45.06 21.01
CA ALA A 4 1.00 -43.81 20.40
C ALA A 4 0.88 -42.62 21.39
N THR A 5 -0.18 -42.60 22.20
CA THR A 5 -0.38 -41.60 23.27
C THR A 5 0.70 -41.66 24.35
N ALA A 6 1.12 -42.86 24.76
CA ALA A 6 2.19 -43.00 25.73
C ALA A 6 3.54 -42.57 25.16
N GLN A 7 3.75 -42.72 23.84
CA GLN A 7 4.97 -42.30 23.17
C GLN A 7 5.02 -40.78 22.97
N THR A 8 3.90 -40.14 22.60
CA THR A 8 3.86 -38.68 22.46
C THR A 8 3.99 -37.95 23.79
N ALA A 9 3.51 -38.53 24.89
CA ALA A 9 3.67 -37.96 26.23
C ALA A 9 5.14 -37.88 26.70
N LEU A 10 6.06 -38.63 26.08
CA LEU A 10 7.49 -38.64 26.43
C LEU A 10 8.31 -37.64 25.61
N LEU A 11 7.75 -37.06 24.55
CA LEU A 11 8.45 -36.12 23.68
C LEU A 11 8.19 -34.68 24.14
N ASN A 12 9.27 -33.89 24.23
CA ASN A 12 9.16 -32.46 24.51
C ASN A 12 8.47 -31.73 23.36
N GLU A 13 7.86 -30.59 23.68
CA GLU A 13 7.35 -29.68 22.67
C GLU A 13 8.49 -29.12 21.80
N PHE A 14 8.14 -28.82 20.55
CA PHE A 14 9.00 -28.14 19.61
C PHE A 14 9.46 -26.81 20.19
N THR A 15 10.79 -26.63 20.24
CA THR A 15 11.42 -25.38 20.62
C THR A 15 11.96 -24.74 19.36
N GLY A 16 11.46 -23.55 19.05
CA GLY A 16 11.85 -22.83 17.83
C GLY A 16 13.24 -22.20 17.93
N ASP A 17 13.69 -21.69 16.79
CA ASP A 17 14.98 -21.03 16.66
C ASP A 17 14.91 -19.57 17.14
N SER A 18 15.79 -19.21 18.09
CA SER A 18 15.98 -17.84 18.58
C SER A 18 17.32 -17.20 18.11
N GLY A 19 17.93 -17.76 17.07
CA GLY A 19 19.23 -17.36 16.53
C GLY A 19 20.37 -18.33 16.87
N SER A 20 20.07 -19.53 17.39
CA SER A 20 21.06 -20.57 17.74
C SER A 20 20.64 -21.97 17.30
N GLY A 21 19.61 -22.07 16.46
CA GLY A 21 18.94 -23.32 16.08
C GLY A 21 17.85 -23.72 17.06
N GLY A 22 16.76 -24.29 16.53
CA GLY A 22 15.70 -24.90 17.33
C GLY A 22 16.02 -26.36 17.71
N LEU A 23 15.17 -26.95 18.56
CA LEU A 23 15.23 -28.37 18.91
C LEU A 23 14.05 -29.12 18.29
N LYS A 24 14.28 -30.36 17.87
CA LYS A 24 13.21 -31.29 17.47
C LYS A 24 12.21 -31.45 18.62
N GLY A 25 10.93 -31.58 18.28
CA GLY A 25 9.88 -31.80 19.27
C GLY A 25 8.49 -31.90 18.65
N LEU A 26 7.48 -32.14 19.49
CA LEU A 26 6.09 -32.18 19.07
C LEU A 26 5.56 -30.79 18.76
N VAL A 27 4.77 -30.66 17.70
CA VAL A 27 4.04 -29.44 17.40
C VAL A 27 3.18 -29.08 18.61
N LYS A 28 3.33 -27.85 19.13
CA LYS A 28 2.51 -27.35 20.24
C LYS A 28 1.04 -27.45 19.84
N ALA A 29 0.17 -27.92 20.73
CA ALA A 29 -1.24 -28.07 20.41
C ALA A 29 -1.85 -26.69 20.05
N PRO A 30 -2.59 -26.56 18.93
CA PRO A 30 -3.34 -25.35 18.63
C PRO A 30 -4.47 -25.16 19.66
N ILE A 31 -4.74 -23.93 20.07
CA ILE A 31 -5.89 -23.62 20.95
C ILE A 31 -7.17 -23.41 20.12
N ALA A 32 -8.33 -23.41 20.78
CA ALA A 32 -9.59 -23.10 20.12
C ALA A 32 -9.50 -21.72 19.42
N GLY A 33 -9.77 -21.69 18.11
CA GLY A 33 -9.61 -20.50 17.26
C GLY A 33 -8.35 -20.47 16.39
N ASP A 34 -7.43 -21.43 16.54
CA ASP A 34 -6.17 -21.48 15.77
C ASP A 34 -6.29 -22.20 14.42
N SER A 35 -7.48 -22.58 13.98
CA SER A 35 -7.67 -23.38 12.76
C SER A 35 -7.10 -22.77 11.48
N GLY A 36 -6.91 -21.44 11.44
CA GLY A 36 -6.28 -20.71 10.33
C GLY A 36 -4.82 -20.32 10.57
N LYS A 37 -4.19 -20.77 11.65
CA LYS A 37 -2.81 -20.44 11.99
C LYS A 37 -1.82 -21.49 11.48
N TYR A 38 -0.56 -21.10 11.39
CA TYR A 38 0.58 -21.98 11.13
C TYR A 38 1.64 -21.78 12.24
N LEU A 39 2.42 -22.83 12.53
CA LEU A 39 3.52 -22.76 13.50
C LEU A 39 4.77 -22.22 12.79
N LYS A 40 5.30 -21.07 13.25
CA LYS A 40 6.55 -20.50 12.74
C LYS A 40 7.77 -21.26 13.26
N GLY A 41 8.90 -21.09 12.57
CA GLY A 41 10.20 -21.67 12.96
C GLY A 41 10.71 -21.17 14.33
N ASP A 42 10.23 -20.02 14.82
CA ASP A 42 10.50 -19.50 16.17
C ASP A 42 9.64 -20.16 17.27
N GLY A 43 8.79 -21.11 16.90
CA GLY A 43 7.99 -21.90 17.84
C GLY A 43 6.69 -21.24 18.30
N THR A 44 6.27 -20.16 17.62
CA THR A 44 5.01 -19.44 17.89
C THR A 44 3.97 -19.63 16.78
N TRP A 45 2.69 -19.72 17.15
CA TRP A 45 1.58 -19.76 16.19
C TRP A 45 1.32 -18.39 15.58
N SER A 46 1.13 -18.32 14.27
CA SER A 46 0.84 -17.09 13.52
C SER A 46 -0.29 -17.30 12.52
N THR A 47 -1.06 -16.26 12.23
CA THR A 47 -1.98 -16.28 11.08
C THR A 47 -1.20 -16.02 9.81
N LEU A 48 -1.60 -16.63 8.69
CA LEU A 48 -1.24 -16.12 7.36
C LEU A 48 -1.71 -14.67 7.32
N ASN A 49 -0.77 -13.73 7.25
CA ASN A 49 -1.11 -12.38 6.85
C ASN A 49 -1.06 -12.40 5.32
N PRO A 50 -2.20 -12.41 4.60
CA PRO A 50 -2.21 -12.27 3.14
C PRO A 50 -1.77 -10.86 2.71
N ALA A 51 -1.25 -10.03 3.64
CA ALA A 51 -0.48 -8.87 3.28
C ALA A 51 0.53 -9.28 2.21
N ILE A 52 0.23 -8.81 1.00
CA ILE A 52 1.19 -8.21 0.08
C ILE A 52 2.43 -7.82 0.91
N SER A 53 3.64 -8.13 0.43
CA SER A 53 4.96 -7.95 1.11
C SER A 53 5.29 -6.52 1.61
N TRP A 54 4.28 -5.68 1.71
CA TRP A 54 4.15 -4.31 2.18
C TRP A 54 3.57 -4.18 3.59
N GLY A 55 3.12 -5.26 4.22
CA GLY A 55 2.59 -5.23 5.60
C GLY A 55 1.20 -4.60 5.74
N ALA A 56 0.91 -4.01 6.90
CA ALA A 56 -0.34 -3.30 7.15
C ALA A 56 -0.33 -1.92 6.48
N PRO A 57 -1.50 -1.37 6.09
CA PRO A 57 -1.55 -0.02 5.55
C PRO A 57 -1.09 1.00 6.60
N VAL A 58 -0.24 1.94 6.18
CA VAL A 58 0.24 3.06 6.98
C VAL A 58 -0.80 4.18 7.07
N ALA A 59 -1.75 4.21 6.14
CA ALA A 59 -2.94 5.05 6.19
C ALA A 59 -4.11 4.39 5.46
N THR A 60 -5.34 4.66 5.92
CA THR A 60 -6.57 4.25 5.23
C THR A 60 -7.59 5.37 5.32
N TRP A 61 -8.25 5.67 4.20
CA TRP A 61 -9.37 6.60 4.15
C TRP A 61 -10.55 5.93 3.44
N THR A 62 -11.67 5.80 4.13
CA THR A 62 -12.95 5.33 3.57
C THR A 62 -13.98 6.46 3.62
N TRP A 63 -14.75 6.63 2.55
CA TRP A 63 -15.79 7.65 2.47
C TRP A 63 -17.02 7.14 1.72
N SER A 64 -18.18 7.72 2.04
CA SER A 64 -19.47 7.45 1.41
C SER A 64 -20.27 8.72 1.11
N THR A 65 -19.64 9.88 1.28
CA THR A 65 -20.20 11.21 0.99
C THR A 65 -19.26 11.98 0.07
N ASN A 66 -19.73 13.08 -0.50
CA ASN A 66 -18.93 13.89 -1.42
C ASN A 66 -17.64 14.41 -0.77
N VAL A 67 -16.51 14.13 -1.41
CA VAL A 67 -15.17 14.63 -1.06
C VAL A 67 -14.53 15.24 -2.30
N THR A 68 -13.90 16.40 -2.18
CA THR A 68 -13.22 17.10 -3.29
C THR A 68 -11.77 16.64 -3.45
N GLU A 69 -11.10 16.38 -2.33
CA GLU A 69 -9.72 15.90 -2.28
C GLU A 69 -9.46 15.05 -1.03
N ILE A 70 -8.48 14.16 -1.14
CA ILE A 70 -8.10 13.20 -0.12
C ILE A 70 -6.59 13.35 0.09
N ALA A 71 -6.19 13.89 1.23
CA ALA A 71 -4.80 14.19 1.54
C ALA A 71 -4.19 13.18 2.52
N PHE A 72 -2.95 12.76 2.26
CA PHE A 72 -2.15 11.91 3.14
C PHE A 72 -0.86 12.64 3.48
N THR A 73 -0.63 12.85 4.78
CA THR A 73 0.55 13.55 5.33
C THR A 73 1.31 12.61 6.28
N GLY A 74 2.49 13.04 6.74
CA GLY A 74 3.31 12.29 7.69
C GLY A 74 4.07 11.12 7.07
N LEU A 75 4.35 11.17 5.76
CA LEU A 75 4.91 10.05 5.00
C LEU A 75 6.44 10.11 4.85
N SER A 76 7.12 10.98 5.62
CA SER A 76 8.58 11.13 5.56
C SER A 76 9.36 9.90 6.06
N ALA A 77 8.70 8.90 6.64
CA ALA A 77 9.36 7.66 7.04
C ALA A 77 9.52 6.67 5.88
N TYR A 78 8.91 6.91 4.72
CA TYR A 78 8.79 5.91 3.66
C TYR A 78 9.48 6.35 2.37
N SER A 79 10.36 5.50 1.84
CA SER A 79 11.01 5.70 0.53
C SER A 79 10.22 5.06 -0.61
N GLU A 80 9.30 4.15 -0.31
CA GLU A 80 8.46 3.44 -1.27
C GLU A 80 7.00 3.44 -0.79
N LEU A 81 6.05 3.67 -1.69
CA LEU A 81 4.61 3.62 -1.36
C LEU A 81 3.85 2.72 -2.34
N LEU A 82 2.86 2.00 -1.82
CA LEU A 82 1.84 1.33 -2.61
C LEU A 82 0.48 1.90 -2.21
N ILE A 83 -0.22 2.48 -3.18
CA ILE A 83 -1.57 3.02 -3.00
C ILE A 83 -2.53 2.06 -3.69
N ILE A 84 -3.54 1.61 -2.96
CA ILE A 84 -4.62 0.79 -3.48
C ILE A 84 -5.93 1.48 -3.20
N ALA A 85 -6.69 1.75 -4.25
CA ALA A 85 -8.02 2.32 -4.17
C ALA A 85 -9.06 1.27 -4.57
N TYR A 86 -10.15 1.20 -3.82
CA TYR A 86 -11.26 0.26 -3.98
C TYR A 86 -12.56 1.03 -4.10
N ASP A 87 -13.42 0.61 -5.04
CA ASP A 87 -14.78 1.12 -5.25
C ASP A 87 -14.86 2.64 -5.35
N VAL A 88 -13.80 3.26 -5.91
CA VAL A 88 -13.75 4.71 -6.05
C VAL A 88 -14.76 5.12 -7.11
N THR A 89 -15.69 5.98 -6.71
CA THR A 89 -16.73 6.53 -7.57
C THR A 89 -16.65 8.05 -7.56
N THR A 90 -16.91 8.67 -8.71
CA THR A 90 -16.98 10.13 -8.88
C THR A 90 -18.35 10.54 -9.43
N ALA A 91 -18.76 11.79 -9.21
CA ALA A 91 -20.06 12.30 -9.65
C ALA A 91 -20.22 12.38 -11.18
N SER A 92 -19.11 12.35 -11.92
CA SER A 92 -19.09 12.26 -13.38
C SER A 92 -17.76 11.66 -13.85
N SER A 93 -17.67 11.36 -15.15
CA SER A 93 -16.44 10.90 -15.79
C SER A 93 -15.37 11.98 -15.75
N VAL A 94 -14.51 11.92 -14.75
CA VAL A 94 -13.40 12.86 -14.56
C VAL A 94 -12.12 12.12 -14.30
N ALA A 95 -11.03 12.83 -14.56
CA ALA A 95 -9.72 12.32 -14.26
C ALA A 95 -9.34 12.57 -12.79
N ILE A 96 -8.98 11.52 -12.08
CA ILE A 96 -8.36 11.51 -10.76
C ILE A 96 -6.87 11.81 -10.91
N GLN A 97 -6.31 12.65 -10.05
CA GLN A 97 -4.91 13.07 -10.05
C GLN A 97 -4.25 12.80 -8.70
N LEU A 98 -2.95 12.52 -8.74
CA LEU A 98 -2.07 12.52 -7.57
C LEU A 98 -1.18 13.77 -7.62
N GLN A 99 -1.12 14.51 -6.52
CA GLN A 99 -0.24 15.65 -6.32
C GLN A 99 0.66 15.43 -5.12
N TRP A 100 1.93 15.81 -5.24
CA TRP A 100 2.94 15.62 -4.21
C TRP A 100 3.13 16.88 -3.38
N SER A 101 3.61 16.70 -2.17
CA SER A 101 4.03 17.77 -1.28
C SER A 101 5.42 17.46 -0.70
N ILE A 102 6.19 18.52 -0.51
CA ILE A 102 7.52 18.51 0.13
C ILE A 102 7.47 19.14 1.53
N ASP A 103 6.33 19.71 1.91
CA ASP A 103 6.09 20.48 3.13
C ASP A 103 4.92 19.88 3.93
N ASN A 104 4.79 18.56 3.86
CA ASN A 104 3.86 17.76 4.65
C ASN A 104 2.38 18.16 4.48
N GLY A 105 2.02 18.55 3.26
CA GLY A 105 0.65 18.90 2.87
C GLY A 105 0.29 20.37 3.06
N SER A 106 1.22 21.23 3.46
CA SER A 106 0.99 22.68 3.49
C SER A 106 0.81 23.25 2.08
N THR A 107 1.60 22.77 1.12
CA THR A 107 1.46 23.05 -0.30
C THR A 107 1.57 21.78 -1.11
N TYR A 108 0.76 21.70 -2.16
CA TYR A 108 0.81 20.61 -3.12
C TYR A 108 1.27 21.19 -4.45
N ILE A 109 2.22 20.52 -5.08
CA ILE A 109 2.79 21.01 -6.33
C ILE A 109 1.69 20.91 -7.41
N SER A 110 1.26 22.08 -7.89
CA SER A 110 0.21 22.24 -8.89
C SER A 110 0.69 21.71 -10.26
N THR A 111 -0.17 20.95 -10.94
CA THR A 111 0.10 20.43 -12.28
C THR A 111 -0.49 21.32 -13.36
N SER A 112 0.28 21.62 -14.41
CA SER A 112 -0.29 21.85 -15.75
C SER A 112 -0.63 20.49 -16.38
N THR A 113 -1.77 20.44 -17.07
CA THR A 113 -2.44 19.22 -17.53
C THR A 113 -1.73 18.57 -18.73
N TYR A 114 -1.57 17.23 -18.69
CA TYR A 114 -1.43 16.31 -19.84
C TYR A 114 -0.17 16.40 -20.73
N GLY A 115 0.54 15.27 -20.85
CA GLY A 115 1.44 15.02 -21.97
C GLY A 115 2.48 13.92 -21.70
N ARG A 116 2.46 12.87 -22.51
CA ARG A 116 3.67 12.09 -22.81
C ARG A 116 4.80 13.06 -23.19
N SER A 117 6.03 12.60 -22.97
CA SER A 117 7.32 13.12 -23.46
C SER A 117 7.89 14.40 -22.84
N GLY A 118 9.03 14.21 -22.15
CA GLY A 118 10.25 15.01 -22.29
C GLY A 118 10.14 16.51 -22.08
N GLY A 119 10.32 16.95 -20.83
CA GLY A 119 10.56 18.36 -20.52
C GLY A 119 10.33 18.62 -19.04
N ALA A 120 11.42 18.73 -18.28
CA ALA A 120 11.43 18.99 -16.84
C ALA A 120 10.56 20.22 -16.47
N THR A 121 9.85 20.32 -15.36
CA THR A 121 10.22 20.11 -13.95
C THR A 121 8.91 20.16 -13.15
N THR A 122 8.80 19.38 -12.06
CA THR A 122 7.87 19.57 -10.91
C THR A 122 6.64 18.69 -10.70
N SER A 123 6.25 17.71 -11.53
CA SER A 123 5.15 16.81 -11.11
C SER A 123 5.05 15.49 -11.86
N ALA A 124 4.95 14.39 -11.12
CA ALA A 124 4.39 13.14 -11.63
C ALA A 124 2.89 13.11 -11.35
N SER A 125 2.04 13.42 -12.33
CA SER A 125 0.60 13.14 -12.20
C SER A 125 0.30 11.76 -12.76
N VAL A 126 -0.50 11.00 -12.00
CA VAL A 126 -1.15 9.78 -12.49
C VAL A 126 -2.60 10.14 -12.72
N ARG A 127 -3.14 9.83 -13.91
CA ARG A 127 -4.48 10.23 -14.32
C ARG A 127 -5.37 9.01 -14.59
N PHE A 128 -6.51 8.91 -13.91
CA PHE A 128 -7.49 7.83 -14.12
C PHE A 128 -8.87 8.40 -14.40
N THR A 129 -9.59 7.91 -15.40
CA THR A 129 -10.98 8.33 -15.62
C THR A 129 -11.93 7.37 -14.92
N ALA A 130 -12.77 7.87 -14.02
CA ALA A 130 -13.79 7.08 -13.33
C ALA A 130 -15.16 7.75 -13.48
N ALA A 131 -16.22 6.96 -13.67
CA ALA A 131 -17.62 7.39 -13.53
C ALA A 131 -18.46 6.37 -12.72
N THR A 132 -17.86 5.22 -12.42
CA THR A 132 -18.45 4.05 -11.75
C THR A 132 -17.42 3.52 -10.77
N ALA A 133 -17.84 2.69 -9.83
CA ALA A 133 -16.94 2.04 -8.87
C ALA A 133 -15.78 1.34 -9.60
N SER A 134 -14.54 1.71 -9.27
CA SER A 134 -13.33 1.19 -9.90
C SER A 134 -12.21 1.00 -8.89
N ALA A 135 -11.31 0.06 -9.20
CA ALA A 135 -10.12 -0.20 -8.40
C ALA A 135 -8.86 0.30 -9.11
N TYR A 136 -7.92 0.85 -8.35
CA TYR A 136 -6.68 1.42 -8.87
C TYR A 136 -5.50 1.03 -8.01
N VAL A 137 -4.36 0.75 -8.64
CA VAL A 137 -3.10 0.51 -7.94
C VAL A 137 -2.05 1.47 -8.47
N VAL A 138 -1.39 2.18 -7.55
CA VAL A 138 -0.22 3.02 -7.85
C VAL A 138 0.93 2.60 -6.98
N HIS A 139 2.04 2.27 -7.62
CA HIS A 139 3.30 1.97 -6.95
C HIS A 139 4.27 3.13 -7.17
N ILE A 140 4.82 3.66 -6.09
CA ILE A 140 5.70 4.81 -6.07
C ILE A 140 7.06 4.39 -5.52
N LEU A 141 8.08 4.57 -6.33
CA LEU A 141 9.48 4.35 -6.00
C LEU A 141 10.15 5.69 -5.69
N ASN A 142 11.12 5.70 -4.77
CA ASN A 142 11.93 6.87 -4.41
C ASN A 142 11.10 8.08 -3.96
N PHE A 143 10.02 7.87 -3.19
CA PHE A 143 9.10 8.92 -2.75
C PHE A 143 9.79 9.97 -1.87
N ASN A 144 10.45 9.54 -0.80
CA ASN A 144 11.17 10.43 0.11
C ASN A 144 12.69 10.46 -0.16
N THR A 145 13.10 10.33 -1.42
CA THR A 145 14.51 10.23 -1.77
C THR A 145 14.94 11.41 -2.62
N ALA A 146 15.69 12.35 -2.05
CA ALA A 146 16.17 13.52 -2.78
C ALA A 146 17.26 13.18 -3.82
N SER A 147 17.88 12.00 -3.75
CA SER A 147 18.98 11.62 -4.65
C SER A 147 18.51 11.02 -5.98
N TYR A 148 17.26 10.58 -6.08
CA TYR A 148 16.74 9.89 -7.26
C TYR A 148 15.38 10.47 -7.68
N PRO A 149 15.04 10.46 -8.98
CA PRO A 149 13.69 10.78 -9.43
C PRO A 149 12.66 9.83 -8.81
N SER A 150 11.56 10.39 -8.32
CA SER A 150 10.42 9.58 -7.87
C SER A 150 9.69 9.02 -9.10
N THR A 151 9.39 7.72 -9.09
CA THR A 151 8.71 7.06 -10.20
C THR A 151 7.38 6.49 -9.73
N ALA A 152 6.30 6.88 -10.37
CA ALA A 152 4.98 6.32 -10.14
C ALA A 152 4.57 5.44 -11.33
N ILE A 153 4.27 4.18 -11.05
CA ILE A 153 3.74 3.20 -12.00
C ILE A 153 2.30 2.93 -11.65
N SER A 154 1.42 3.04 -12.64
CA SER A 154 -0.03 2.92 -12.43
C SER A 154 -0.56 1.73 -13.20
N LEU A 155 -1.21 0.83 -12.48
CA LEU A 155 -1.86 -0.36 -13.02
C LEU A 155 -3.37 -0.12 -12.88
N MET A 156 -4.06 -0.11 -14.01
CA MET A 156 -5.47 0.27 -14.11
C MET A 156 -6.37 -0.96 -14.31
N ASP A 157 -7.67 -0.81 -14.02
CA ASP A 157 -8.72 -1.78 -14.37
C ASP A 157 -8.85 -1.95 -15.90
N ALA A 158 -9.51 -3.05 -16.31
CA ALA A 158 -9.65 -3.53 -17.67
C ALA A 158 -10.11 -2.45 -18.64
N GLY A 159 -9.26 -2.12 -19.62
CA GLY A 159 -9.59 -1.21 -20.73
C GLY A 159 -8.72 0.05 -20.83
N THR A 160 -7.77 0.25 -19.93
CA THR A 160 -6.87 1.41 -19.94
C THR A 160 -5.39 1.00 -19.90
N SER A 161 -4.52 1.80 -20.53
CA SER A 161 -3.08 1.51 -20.59
C SER A 161 -2.38 1.92 -19.30
N PRO A 162 -1.41 1.12 -18.80
CA PRO A 162 -0.61 1.53 -17.65
C PRO A 162 0.11 2.85 -17.94
N MET A 163 0.20 3.70 -16.92
CA MET A 163 0.88 4.99 -17.01
C MET A 163 2.12 5.00 -16.13
N LEU A 164 3.24 5.39 -16.73
CA LEU A 164 4.50 5.69 -16.03
C LEU A 164 4.62 7.21 -15.90
N SER A 165 4.90 7.68 -14.70
CA SER A 165 5.08 9.10 -14.39
C SER A 165 6.36 9.25 -13.57
N VAL A 166 7.20 10.22 -13.91
CA VAL A 166 8.51 10.42 -13.26
C VAL A 166 8.65 11.88 -12.84
N ASP A 167 8.91 12.11 -11.55
CA ASP A 167 9.27 13.43 -11.03
C ASP A 167 10.79 13.56 -10.97
N THR A 168 11.34 14.42 -11.82
CA THR A 168 12.80 14.65 -11.94
C THR A 168 13.35 15.70 -10.99
N THR A 169 12.54 16.27 -10.09
CA THR A 169 12.97 17.42 -9.28
C THR A 169 13.95 17.11 -8.15
N LEU A 170 14.28 15.83 -7.91
CA LEU A 170 15.23 15.42 -6.87
C LEU A 170 14.87 16.02 -5.48
N ARG A 171 13.58 16.01 -5.15
CA ARG A 171 13.06 16.51 -3.86
C ARG A 171 12.39 15.38 -3.10
N ALA A 172 12.75 15.28 -1.81
CA ALA A 172 12.09 14.43 -0.84
C ALA A 172 10.61 14.81 -0.71
N LYS A 173 9.70 13.90 -1.08
CA LYS A 173 8.26 14.05 -0.86
C LYS A 173 7.90 13.44 0.49
N ASN A 174 6.96 14.05 1.19
CA ASN A 174 6.54 13.64 2.53
C ASN A 174 5.01 13.64 2.69
N ALA A 175 4.28 14.03 1.66
CA ALA A 175 2.84 13.98 1.60
C ALA A 175 2.38 13.88 0.13
N PHE A 176 1.15 13.39 -0.05
CA PHE A 176 0.47 13.45 -1.33
C PHE A 176 -1.01 13.72 -1.13
N LYS A 177 -1.69 14.14 -2.18
CA LYS A 177 -3.15 14.18 -2.22
C LYS A 177 -3.69 13.62 -3.50
N ILE A 178 -4.92 13.15 -3.42
CA ILE A 178 -5.71 12.68 -4.52
C ILE A 178 -6.84 13.67 -4.74
N LEU A 179 -7.02 14.14 -5.97
CA LEU A 179 -8.04 15.11 -6.33
C LEU A 179 -8.63 14.78 -7.70
N ASN A 180 -9.83 15.30 -7.98
CA ASN A 180 -10.34 15.28 -9.35
C ASN A 180 -9.81 16.50 -10.11
N SER A 181 -9.53 16.32 -11.41
CA SER A 181 -9.06 17.37 -12.32
C SER A 181 -10.16 18.30 -12.85
N GLY A 182 -11.38 18.16 -12.34
CA GLY A 182 -12.56 18.96 -12.70
C GLY A 182 -13.34 19.35 -11.45
N THR A 183 -14.60 19.75 -11.64
CA THR A 183 -15.49 20.18 -10.52
C THR A 183 -16.24 19.02 -9.85
N ALA A 184 -16.03 17.78 -10.30
CA ALA A 184 -16.73 16.61 -9.76
C ALA A 184 -16.12 16.14 -8.44
N ASN A 185 -16.98 15.69 -7.52
CA ASN A 185 -16.58 15.11 -6.25
C ASN A 185 -16.35 13.60 -6.38
N PHE A 186 -15.47 13.06 -5.53
CA PHE A 186 -15.52 11.64 -5.16
C PHE A 186 -16.79 11.42 -4.35
N THR A 187 -17.57 10.40 -4.68
CA THR A 187 -18.87 10.13 -4.04
C THR A 187 -18.79 8.97 -3.04
N ALA A 188 -17.93 7.99 -3.31
CA ALA A 188 -17.65 6.86 -2.42
C ALA A 188 -16.29 6.22 -2.74
N GLY A 189 -15.74 5.45 -1.80
CA GLY A 189 -14.57 4.60 -2.01
C GLY A 189 -13.74 4.36 -0.76
N THR A 190 -12.67 3.58 -0.94
CA THR A 190 -11.63 3.40 0.07
C THR A 190 -10.26 3.50 -0.57
N ILE A 191 -9.34 4.24 0.05
CA ILE A 191 -7.92 4.27 -0.32
C ILE A 191 -7.09 3.74 0.84
N ARG A 192 -6.18 2.83 0.53
CA ARG A 192 -5.17 2.30 1.45
C ARG A 192 -3.79 2.69 0.94
N VAL A 193 -2.96 3.17 1.85
CA VAL A 193 -1.55 3.50 1.60
C VAL A 193 -0.72 2.52 2.39
N TYR A 194 0.23 1.89 1.74
CA TYR A 194 1.26 1.06 2.35
C TYR A 194 2.60 1.74 2.12
N GLY A 195 3.50 1.63 3.08
CA GLY A 195 4.80 2.26 3.01
C GLY A 195 5.92 1.28 3.37
N LYS A 196 7.04 1.40 2.66
CA LYS A 196 8.32 0.79 3.03
C LYS A 196 9.31 1.91 3.32
N ALA A 197 10.03 1.74 4.42
CA ALA A 197 11.09 2.65 4.83
C ALA A 197 12.29 2.50 3.89
#